data_AF-A0A1T4N7C7-F1
#
_entry.id   AF-A0A1T4N7C7-F1
#
_cell.length_a   1.000
_cell.length_b   1.000
_cell.length_c   1.000
_cell.angle_alpha   90.00
_cell.angle_beta   90.00
_cell.angle_gamma   90.00
#
_symmetry.space_group_name_H-M   'P 1'
#
loop_
_entity.id
_entity.type
_entity.pdbx_description
1 polymer ?
#
loop_
_entity_poly.entity_id
_entity_poly.type
_entity_poly.pdbx_seq_one_letter_code
_entity_poly.pdbx_strand_id
1 'polypeptide(L)'
;MPIRPSHLATMSAAIAGAVPPRAGRGPVTVTYASGHRQVVERVGRTPLDPTQGGVVALDAGAGTRFSLFASGERELASGDAPMTFDAPLPANSIILS
;
A
#
# COMPACT_ATOMS: atom_id res chain seq x y z
N MET A 1 -23.79 42.75 -24.14
CA MET A 1 -22.82 42.91 -23.04
C MET A 1 -22.58 41.54 -22.40
N PRO A 2 -21.32 41.08 -22.28
CA PRO A 2 -20.97 39.76 -21.79
C PRO A 2 -20.89 39.75 -20.26
N ILE A 3 -21.38 38.71 -19.60
CA ILE A 3 -21.02 38.42 -18.21
C ILE A 3 -20.06 37.23 -18.26
N ARG A 4 -18.80 37.49 -17.92
CA ARG A 4 -17.86 36.44 -17.49
C ARG A 4 -17.92 36.35 -15.97
N PRO A 5 -18.12 35.15 -15.43
CA PRO A 5 -17.55 34.80 -14.14
C PRO A 5 -16.39 33.84 -14.37
N SER A 6 -15.20 34.44 -14.39
CA SER A 6 -13.96 33.79 -14.00
C SER A 6 -14.05 33.33 -12.55
N HIS A 7 -13.41 32.20 -12.26
CA HIS A 7 -13.18 31.60 -10.94
C HIS A 7 -14.37 30.90 -10.27
N LEU A 8 -14.32 29.57 -10.31
CA LEU A 8 -14.20 28.80 -9.08
C LEU A 8 -13.24 27.64 -9.32
N ALA A 9 -11.98 27.86 -8.94
CA ALA A 9 -11.00 26.82 -8.76
C ALA A 9 -11.50 25.89 -7.65
N THR A 10 -12.03 24.74 -8.01
CA THR A 10 -12.29 23.65 -7.07
C THR A 10 -12.07 22.36 -7.82
N MET A 11 -10.88 21.79 -7.65
CA MET A 11 -10.73 20.42 -7.18
C MET A 11 -9.25 20.17 -6.99
N SER A 12 -8.86 20.20 -5.71
CA SER A 12 -7.55 19.77 -5.21
C SER A 12 -7.40 18.27 -5.44
N ALA A 13 -7.09 17.86 -6.67
CA ALA A 13 -6.55 16.54 -6.93
C ALA A 13 -5.03 16.65 -6.72
N ALA A 14 -4.60 16.46 -5.47
CA ALA A 14 -3.22 16.12 -5.18
C ALA A 14 -2.94 14.75 -5.85
N ILE A 15 -2.58 14.78 -7.12
CA ILE A 15 -2.09 13.61 -7.84
C ILE A 15 -0.65 13.43 -7.35
N ALA A 16 -0.54 12.78 -6.19
CA ALA A 16 0.72 12.25 -5.71
C ALA A 16 1.23 11.23 -6.75
N GLY A 17 2.21 11.65 -7.54
CA GLY A 17 3.13 10.78 -8.28
C GLY A 17 2.50 9.60 -9.02
N ALA A 18 1.65 9.85 -10.03
CA ALA A 18 1.27 8.82 -10.98
C ALA A 18 2.46 8.56 -11.94
N VAL A 19 3.46 7.82 -11.48
CA VAL A 19 4.38 7.09 -12.35
C VAL A 19 3.56 5.97 -12.98
N PRO A 20 3.40 5.89 -14.32
CA PRO A 20 2.69 4.77 -14.92
C PRO A 20 3.47 3.49 -14.57
N PRO A 21 2.83 2.46 -13.99
CA PRO A 21 3.53 1.23 -13.70
C PRO A 21 4.01 0.63 -15.02
N ARG A 22 5.33 0.43 -15.09
CA ARG A 22 6.02 -0.41 -16.05
C ARG A 22 5.23 -1.72 -16.14
N ALA A 23 4.85 -2.16 -17.34
CA ALA A 23 4.11 -3.40 -17.54
C ALA A 23 4.92 -4.58 -16.94
N GLY A 24 4.56 -4.98 -15.72
CA GLY A 24 5.34 -5.91 -14.92
C GLY A 24 5.19 -5.61 -13.42
N ARG A 25 4.13 -6.17 -12.82
CA ARG A 25 3.79 -6.15 -11.38
C ARG A 25 3.36 -4.81 -10.80
N GLY A 26 2.18 -4.81 -10.19
CA GLY A 26 1.67 -3.66 -9.45
C GLY A 26 2.25 -3.57 -8.02
N PRO A 27 2.20 -2.39 -7.40
CA PRO A 27 2.67 -2.21 -6.02
C PRO A 27 1.77 -2.95 -5.02
N VAL A 28 2.26 -3.21 -3.80
CA VAL A 28 1.44 -3.64 -2.66
C VAL A 28 1.30 -2.49 -1.67
N THR A 29 0.06 -2.11 -1.36
CA THR A 29 -0.21 -1.10 -0.33
C THR A 29 -0.50 -1.78 1.00
N VAL A 30 0.32 -1.47 2.00
CA VAL A 30 0.16 -1.93 3.39
C VAL A 30 -0.58 -0.88 4.18
N THR A 31 -1.71 -1.25 4.78
CA THR A 31 -2.46 -0.38 5.70
C THR A 31 -2.25 -0.85 7.14
N TYR A 32 -1.84 0.09 7.98
CA TYR A 32 -1.56 -0.13 9.40
C TYR A 32 -2.77 0.21 10.27
N ALA A 33 -2.79 -0.31 11.50
CA ALA A 33 -3.79 0.01 12.51
C ALA A 33 -3.85 1.51 12.85
N SER A 34 -2.73 2.24 12.72
CA SER A 34 -2.70 3.71 12.86
C SER A 34 -3.43 4.46 11.73
N GLY A 35 -3.81 3.77 10.66
CA GLY A 35 -4.31 4.36 9.42
C GLY A 35 -3.21 4.78 8.45
N HIS A 36 -1.93 4.67 8.84
CA HIS A 36 -0.81 4.90 7.93
C HIS A 36 -0.83 3.91 6.76
N ARG A 37 -0.33 4.35 5.60
CA ARG A 37 -0.22 3.53 4.39
C ARG A 37 1.20 3.56 3.86
N GLN A 38 1.78 2.38 3.67
CA GLN A 38 3.09 2.22 3.05
C GLN A 38 2.93 1.48 1.72
N VAL A 39 3.42 2.09 0.64
CA VAL A 39 3.44 1.48 -0.69
C VAL A 39 4.76 0.75 -0.88
N VAL A 40 4.69 -0.52 -1.25
CA VAL A 40 5.85 -1.38 -1.50
C VAL A 40 5.85 -1.77 -2.97
N GLU A 41 6.87 -1.31 -3.69
CA GLU A 41 7.00 -1.57 -5.14
C GLU A 41 8.22 -2.46 -5.44
N ARG A 42 9.15 -2.56 -4.47
CA ARG A 42 10.41 -3.27 -4.63
C ARG A 42 10.21 -4.77 -4.43
N VAL A 43 10.60 -5.56 -5.43
CA VAL A 43 10.73 -7.02 -5.32
C VAL A 43 11.74 -7.39 -4.24
N GLY A 44 11.47 -8.49 -3.53
CA GLY A 44 12.27 -8.92 -2.40
C GLY A 44 11.78 -8.31 -1.08
N ARG A 45 12.63 -8.41 -0.06
CA ARG A 45 12.25 -8.06 1.31
C ARG A 45 12.28 -6.55 1.54
N THR A 46 11.20 -6.04 2.12
CA THR A 46 11.06 -4.65 2.53
C THR A 46 10.65 -4.62 4.01
N PRO A 47 11.34 -3.83 4.86
CA PRO A 47 10.93 -3.65 6.24
C PRO A 47 9.62 -2.86 6.32
N LEU A 48 8.78 -3.25 7.27
CA LEU A 48 7.58 -2.53 7.66
C LEU A 48 7.89 -1.69 8.91
N ASP A 49 7.11 -0.63 9.12
CA ASP A 49 7.28 0.25 10.27
C ASP A 49 6.46 -0.26 11.47
N PRO A 50 7.08 -0.89 12.48
CA PRO A 50 6.36 -1.41 13.63
C PRO A 50 5.80 -0.30 14.53
N THR A 51 6.23 0.95 14.36
CA THR A 51 5.70 2.09 15.15
C THR A 51 4.29 2.50 14.73
N GLN A 52 3.85 2.07 13.55
CA GLN A 52 2.49 2.30 13.03
C GLN A 52 1.46 1.28 13.56
N GLY A 53 1.87 0.39 14.45
CA GLY A 53 1.06 -0.73 14.92
C GLY A 53 1.08 -1.91 13.96
N GLY A 54 0.11 -2.82 14.11
CA GLY A 54 0.01 -4.00 13.25
C GLY A 54 -0.59 -3.70 11.88
N VAL A 55 -0.33 -4.58 10.92
CA VAL A 55 -0.94 -4.54 9.58
C VAL A 55 -2.39 -5.01 9.67
N VAL A 56 -3.32 -4.24 9.10
CA VAL A 56 -4.75 -4.55 9.10
C VAL A 56 -5.29 -4.83 7.69
N ALA A 57 -4.62 -4.34 6.65
CA ALA A 57 -4.97 -4.67 5.27
C ALA A 57 -3.76 -4.61 4.33
N LEU A 58 -3.87 -5.38 3.25
CA LEU A 58 -2.98 -5.36 2.10
C LEU A 58 -3.82 -5.22 0.83
N ASP A 59 -3.35 -4.39 -0.09
CA ASP A 59 -3.91 -4.28 -1.43
C ASP A 59 -2.80 -4.58 -2.44
N ALA A 60 -2.89 -5.75 -3.09
CA ALA A 60 -1.89 -6.21 -4.03
C ALA A 60 -2.27 -5.79 -5.46
N GLY A 61 -1.38 -5.05 -6.10
CA GLY A 61 -1.50 -4.72 -7.51
C GLY A 61 -1.38 -5.97 -8.40
N ALA A 62 -1.93 -5.88 -9.61
CA ALA A 62 -2.05 -7.01 -10.52
C ALA A 62 -0.71 -7.73 -10.76
N GLY A 63 -0.73 -9.07 -10.62
CA GLY A 63 0.41 -9.94 -10.89
C GLY A 63 1.50 -9.96 -9.82
N THR A 64 1.27 -9.35 -8.65
CA THR A 64 2.23 -9.29 -7.55
C THR A 64 1.81 -10.20 -6.41
N ARG A 65 2.71 -11.12 -6.02
CA ARG A 65 2.54 -11.95 -4.83
C ARG A 65 3.25 -11.32 -3.65
N PHE A 66 2.70 -11.48 -2.46
CA PHE A 66 3.31 -11.04 -1.22
C PHE A 66 3.33 -12.13 -0.14
N SER A 67 4.30 -12.03 0.75
CA SER A 67 4.34 -12.75 2.03
C SER A 67 4.72 -11.78 3.16
N LEU A 68 3.93 -11.76 4.22
CA LEU A 68 4.17 -11.00 5.45
C LEU A 68 4.88 -11.88 6.48
N PHE A 69 5.85 -11.29 7.18
CA PHE A 69 6.62 -11.96 8.21
C PHE A 69 6.59 -11.19 9.53
N ALA A 70 6.59 -11.91 10.64
CA ALA A 70 6.87 -11.39 11.98
C ALA A 70 8.38 -11.33 12.24
N SER A 71 8.76 -10.86 13.44
CA SER A 71 10.13 -11.03 13.94
C SER A 71 10.55 -12.50 13.92
N GLY A 72 11.78 -12.77 13.44
CA GLY A 72 12.34 -14.13 13.38
C GLY A 72 11.86 -15.00 12.21
N GLU A 73 11.57 -14.42 11.04
CA GLU A 73 11.20 -15.13 9.80
C GLU A 73 9.91 -15.95 9.83
N ARG A 74 9.04 -15.76 10.85
CA ARG A 74 7.74 -16.45 10.88
C ARG A 74 6.78 -15.81 9.88
N GLU A 75 6.36 -16.56 8.86
CA GLU A 75 5.31 -16.12 7.93
C GLU A 75 3.97 -16.00 8.66
N LEU A 76 3.26 -14.89 8.43
CA LEU A 76 1.97 -14.58 9.03
C LEU A 76 0.83 -14.73 8.02
N ALA A 77 1.06 -14.29 6.79
CA ALA A 77 0.08 -14.31 5.71
C ALA A 77 0.78 -14.19 4.36
N SER A 78 0.19 -14.75 3.31
CA SER A 78 0.62 -14.56 1.94
C SER A 78 -0.57 -14.57 0.99
N GLY A 79 -0.39 -13.98 -0.19
CA GLY A 79 -1.43 -13.88 -1.19
C GLY A 79 -1.00 -13.07 -2.40
N ASP A 80 -1.95 -12.88 -3.31
CA ASP A 80 -1.81 -12.12 -4.56
C ASP A 80 -3.03 -11.25 -4.87
N ALA A 81 -3.92 -11.13 -3.90
CA ALA A 81 -5.15 -10.36 -3.95
C ALA A 81 -5.29 -9.51 -2.67
N PRO A 82 -6.18 -8.50 -2.66
CA PRO A 82 -6.46 -7.72 -1.48
C PRO A 82 -6.87 -8.59 -0.28
N MET A 83 -6.35 -8.30 0.91
CA MET A 83 -6.59 -9.05 2.14
C MET A 83 -6.80 -8.09 3.32
N THR A 84 -7.76 -8.41 4.17
CA THR A 84 -8.06 -7.68 5.42
C THR A 84 -7.99 -8.62 6.61
N PHE A 85 -7.52 -8.13 7.75
CA PHE A 85 -7.37 -8.91 8.98
C PHE A 85 -8.30 -8.40 10.07
N ASP A 86 -8.97 -9.32 10.75
CA ASP A 86 -9.86 -8.99 11.89
C ASP A 86 -9.10 -8.43 13.09
N ALA A 87 -7.80 -8.75 13.21
CA ALA A 87 -6.90 -8.24 14.22
C ALA A 87 -5.58 -7.75 13.59
N PRO A 88 -4.96 -6.67 14.11
CA PRO A 88 -3.68 -6.18 13.60
C PRO A 88 -2.57 -7.24 13.70
N LEU A 89 -1.93 -7.53 12.57
CA LEU A 89 -0.80 -8.47 12.52
C LEU A 89 0.51 -7.77 12.89
N PRO A 90 1.32 -8.32 13.83
CA PRO A 90 2.61 -7.76 14.21
C PRO A 90 3.70 -8.07 13.18
N ALA A 91 3.48 -7.66 11.92
CA ALA A 91 4.40 -7.87 10.83
C ALA A 91 5.56 -6.87 10.87
N ASN A 92 6.78 -7.35 10.61
CA ASN A 92 7.99 -6.53 10.57
C ASN A 92 8.55 -6.35 9.16
N SER A 93 8.11 -7.18 8.21
CA SER A 93 8.62 -7.18 6.85
C SER A 93 7.64 -7.86 5.91
N ILE A 94 7.74 -7.46 4.64
CA ILE A 94 6.99 -8.04 3.53
C ILE A 94 7.98 -8.42 2.43
N ILE A 95 7.73 -9.53 1.75
CA ILE A 95 8.46 -9.95 0.56
C ILE A 95 7.51 -9.88 -0.62
N LEU A 96 7.90 -9.15 -1.66
CA LEU A 96 7.19 -9.16 -2.94
C LEU A 96 7.88 -10.12 -3.92
N SER A 97 7.08 -10.97 -4.57
CA SER A 97 7.57 -12.08 -5.40
C SER A 97 6.79 -12.29 -6.68
#